data_AF-A0A815IJE8-F1
#
_entry.id   AF-A0A815IJE8-F1
#
_cell.length_a   1.000
_cell.length_b   1.000
_cell.length_c   1.000
_cell.angle_alpha   90.00
_cell.angle_beta   90.00
_cell.angle_gamma   90.00
#
_symmetry.space_group_name_H-M   'P 1'
#
loop_
_entity.id
_entity.type
_entity.pdbx_description
1 polymer ?
#
loop_
_entity_poly.entity_id
_entity_poly.type
_entity_poly.pdbx_seq_one_letter_code
_entity_poly.pdbx_strand_id
1 'polypeptide(L)'
;MLLFWNLRWLVLFFIFGQFNGQHLRETWPSLNSSTIQLLGLFQDGVNGYESPEFATHCRAMFKAAVVLSQQYNIKIDGQFIDWQVAETHGKALHAMSGTCQTVSTSNIVGIVGPVLSRETPIIAQFGQRVGIPVISHAATDPNLSDRQAYPAFYRTAPSDNAAAIAIVKLFLRFN
;
A
#
# COMPACT_ATOMS: atom_id res chain seq x y z
N MET A 1 -37.94 -41.93 -5.12
CA MET A 1 -37.74 -40.84 -4.13
C MET A 1 -36.24 -40.56 -3.93
N LEU A 2 -35.51 -40.24 -5.02
CA LEU A 2 -34.05 -39.99 -5.00
C LEU A 2 -33.61 -38.84 -5.93
N LEU A 3 -34.54 -38.06 -6.51
CA LEU A 3 -34.19 -36.99 -7.46
C LEU A 3 -34.08 -35.58 -6.85
N PHE A 4 -34.59 -35.34 -5.64
CA PHE A 4 -34.65 -33.99 -5.06
C PHE A 4 -33.39 -33.56 -4.29
N TRP A 5 -32.47 -34.48 -3.99
CA TRP A 5 -31.29 -34.18 -3.17
C TRP A 5 -30.10 -33.62 -3.96
N ASN A 6 -30.03 -33.88 -5.28
CA ASN A 6 -28.95 -33.41 -6.15
C ASN A 6 -29.12 -31.95 -6.62
N LEU A 7 -30.36 -31.46 -6.71
CA LEU A 7 -30.61 -30.10 -7.22
C LEU A 7 -30.11 -29.01 -6.26
N ARG A 8 -30.15 -29.27 -4.95
CA ARG A 8 -29.69 -28.32 -3.91
C ARG A 8 -28.18 -28.11 -3.94
N TRP A 9 -27.43 -29.19 -4.20
CA TRP A 9 -25.98 -29.12 -4.38
C TRP A 9 -25.58 -28.49 -5.71
N LEU A 10 -26.34 -28.71 -6.79
CA LEU A 10 -26.12 -28.06 -8.08
C LEU A 10 -26.36 -26.54 -7.99
N VAL A 11 -27.39 -26.09 -7.27
CA VAL A 11 -27.63 -24.66 -7.02
C VAL A 11 -26.50 -24.06 -6.19
N LEU A 12 -26.00 -24.75 -5.17
CA LEU A 12 -24.81 -24.29 -4.42
C LEU A 12 -23.55 -24.26 -5.29
N PHE A 13 -23.36 -25.24 -6.19
CA PHE A 13 -22.24 -25.24 -7.14
C PHE A 13 -22.35 -24.13 -8.19
N PHE A 14 -23.56 -23.71 -8.58
CA PHE A 14 -23.75 -22.54 -9.44
C PHE A 14 -23.57 -21.23 -8.66
N ILE A 15 -24.07 -21.13 -7.43
CA ILE A 15 -23.90 -19.92 -6.59
C ILE A 15 -22.42 -19.73 -6.18
N PHE A 16 -21.70 -20.81 -5.86
CA PHE A 16 -20.28 -20.77 -5.55
C PHE A 16 -19.37 -20.84 -6.78
N GLY A 17 -19.80 -21.48 -7.87
CA GLY A 17 -19.04 -21.59 -9.13
C GLY A 17 -19.15 -20.36 -10.04
N GLN A 18 -20.06 -19.42 -9.73
CA GLN A 18 -20.10 -18.09 -10.35
C GLN A 18 -19.12 -17.10 -9.72
N PHE A 19 -18.46 -17.44 -8.59
CA PHE A 19 -17.26 -16.72 -8.14
C PHE A 19 -16.01 -17.18 -8.90
N ASN A 20 -16.14 -17.38 -10.22
CA ASN A 20 -14.99 -17.30 -11.10
C ASN A 20 -14.43 -15.90 -10.94
N GLY A 21 -13.21 -15.80 -10.39
CA GLY A 21 -12.52 -14.58 -10.05
C GLY A 21 -12.56 -13.58 -11.20
N GLN A 22 -13.57 -12.72 -11.20
CA GLN A 22 -13.54 -11.48 -11.95
C GLN A 22 -12.42 -10.68 -11.29
N HIS A 23 -11.24 -10.69 -11.89
CA HIS A 23 -10.19 -9.75 -11.55
C HIS A 23 -10.83 -8.36 -11.64
N LEU A 24 -11.18 -7.77 -10.49
CA LEU A 24 -11.72 -6.43 -10.44
C LEU A 24 -10.64 -5.53 -11.03
N ARG A 25 -10.87 -5.00 -12.24
CA ARG A 25 -10.04 -3.92 -12.77
C ARG A 25 -10.22 -2.74 -11.84
N GLU A 26 -9.28 -2.57 -10.93
CA GLU A 26 -9.29 -1.43 -10.03
C GLU A 26 -9.05 -0.16 -10.86
N THR A 27 -10.08 0.67 -11.00
CA THR A 27 -9.95 1.96 -11.67
C THR A 27 -9.10 2.90 -10.84
N TRP A 28 -8.13 3.55 -11.47
CA TRP A 28 -7.29 4.53 -10.81
C TRP A 28 -8.02 5.89 -10.70
N PRO A 29 -7.70 6.71 -9.68
CA PRO A 29 -8.35 8.00 -9.49
C PRO A 29 -8.11 8.94 -10.67
N SER A 30 -9.11 9.74 -11.05
CA SER A 30 -8.95 10.76 -12.08
C SER A 30 -7.94 11.82 -11.65
N LEU A 31 -7.12 12.25 -12.61
CA LEU A 31 -6.17 13.33 -12.44
C LEU A 31 -6.88 14.69 -12.54
N ASN A 32 -6.48 15.65 -11.72
CA ASN A 32 -6.98 17.03 -11.72
C ASN A 32 -5.99 18.04 -12.31
N SER A 33 -4.97 17.56 -13.04
CA SER A 33 -3.89 18.37 -13.62
C SER A 33 -3.15 19.22 -12.58
N SER A 34 -3.08 18.72 -11.34
CA SER A 34 -2.34 19.36 -10.26
C SER A 34 -0.84 19.14 -10.45
N THR A 35 -0.06 20.15 -10.08
CA THR A 35 1.40 19.97 -10.02
C THR A 35 1.81 19.13 -8.82
N ILE A 36 1.03 19.17 -7.73
CA ILE A 36 1.30 18.50 -6.45
C ILE A 36 0.87 17.04 -6.51
N GLN A 37 1.81 16.14 -6.25
CA GLN A 37 1.58 14.71 -6.44
C GLN A 37 2.08 13.88 -5.24
N LEU A 38 1.38 12.79 -4.96
CA LEU A 38 1.88 11.71 -4.11
C LEU A 38 2.52 10.61 -4.96
N LEU A 39 3.62 10.04 -4.49
CA LEU A 39 4.23 8.87 -5.10
C LEU A 39 3.82 7.60 -4.37
N GLY A 40 3.17 6.66 -5.06
CA GLY A 40 2.90 5.31 -4.60
C GLY A 40 3.99 4.32 -5.02
N LEU A 41 4.49 3.52 -4.08
CA LEU A 41 5.47 2.46 -4.34
C LEU A 41 4.85 1.08 -4.14
N PHE A 42 4.65 0.34 -5.23
CA PHE A 42 4.02 -0.98 -5.22
C PHE A 42 4.91 -2.03 -5.88
N GLN A 43 4.74 -3.30 -5.52
CA GLN A 43 5.54 -4.38 -6.08
C GLN A 43 5.30 -4.56 -7.58
N ASP A 44 4.13 -4.16 -8.06
CA ASP A 44 3.61 -4.38 -9.39
C ASP A 44 3.01 -3.09 -10.00
N GLY A 45 2.86 -3.10 -11.33
CA GLY A 45 2.42 -1.96 -12.13
C GLY A 45 0.93 -1.66 -12.09
N VAL A 46 0.55 -0.45 -12.50
CA VAL A 46 -0.86 0.00 -12.64
C VAL A 46 -1.72 -1.01 -13.44
N ASN A 47 -1.09 -1.78 -14.34
CA ASN A 47 -1.69 -2.79 -15.22
C ASN A 47 -1.32 -4.24 -14.87
N GLY A 48 -0.73 -4.50 -13.69
CA GLY A 48 -0.29 -5.84 -13.29
C GLY A 48 -1.48 -6.81 -13.20
N TYR A 49 -1.53 -7.80 -14.11
CA TYR A 49 -2.58 -8.83 -14.13
C TYR A 49 -2.42 -9.86 -13.00
N GLU A 50 -1.26 -9.90 -12.35
CA GLU A 50 -0.93 -10.79 -11.24
C GLU A 50 -0.37 -9.97 -10.08
N SER A 51 -1.26 -9.26 -9.39
CA SER A 51 -0.91 -8.65 -8.11
C SER A 51 -0.99 -9.74 -7.04
N PRO A 52 0.08 -10.04 -6.28
CA PRO A 52 -0.09 -10.83 -5.07
C PRO A 52 -1.13 -10.14 -4.18
N GLU A 53 -2.02 -10.90 -3.54
CA GLU A 53 -3.18 -10.41 -2.76
C GLU A 53 -2.86 -9.25 -1.79
N PHE A 54 -1.63 -9.23 -1.23
CA PHE A 54 -1.12 -8.15 -0.38
C PHE A 54 -0.99 -6.79 -1.10
N ALA A 55 -0.65 -6.76 -2.38
CA ALA A 55 -0.50 -5.53 -3.15
C ALA A 55 -1.85 -4.87 -3.45
N THR A 56 -2.94 -5.64 -3.53
CA THR A 56 -4.32 -5.13 -3.70
C THR A 56 -4.73 -4.20 -2.56
N HIS A 57 -4.56 -4.63 -1.30
CA HIS A 57 -4.92 -3.81 -0.13
C HIS A 57 -4.10 -2.51 -0.05
N CYS A 58 -2.80 -2.60 -0.31
CA CYS A 58 -1.89 -1.47 -0.25
C CYS A 58 -2.25 -0.39 -1.29
N ARG A 59 -2.57 -0.81 -2.52
CA ARG A 59 -3.04 0.08 -3.59
C ARG A 59 -4.39 0.69 -3.26
N ALA A 60 -5.32 -0.10 -2.72
CA ALA A 60 -6.62 0.40 -2.32
C ALA A 60 -6.49 1.54 -1.29
N MET A 61 -5.61 1.41 -0.30
CA MET A 61 -5.33 2.48 0.67
C MET A 61 -4.81 3.76 0.01
N PHE A 62 -3.85 3.63 -0.92
CA PHE A 62 -3.32 4.78 -1.66
C PHE A 62 -4.37 5.46 -2.54
N LYS A 63 -5.14 4.66 -3.29
CA LYS A 63 -6.24 5.15 -4.13
C LYS A 63 -7.29 5.87 -3.29
N ALA A 64 -7.64 5.30 -2.14
CA ALA A 64 -8.57 5.92 -1.20
C ALA A 64 -8.03 7.26 -0.69
N ALA A 65 -6.73 7.37 -0.37
CA ALA A 65 -6.14 8.63 0.06
C ALA A 65 -6.32 9.74 -1.01
N VAL A 66 -6.05 9.42 -2.28
CA VAL A 66 -6.23 10.36 -3.40
C VAL A 66 -7.71 10.70 -3.60
N VAL A 67 -8.60 9.72 -3.70
CA VAL A 67 -10.04 9.94 -3.95
C VAL A 67 -10.67 10.75 -2.81
N LEU A 68 -10.38 10.38 -1.57
CA LEU A 68 -10.91 11.10 -0.41
C LEU A 68 -10.34 12.52 -0.31
N SER A 69 -9.09 12.75 -0.72
CA SER A 69 -8.57 14.13 -0.80
C SER A 69 -9.40 15.00 -1.74
N GLN A 70 -9.82 14.46 -2.88
CA GLN A 70 -10.65 15.17 -3.86
C GLN A 70 -12.08 15.37 -3.34
N GLN A 71 -12.69 14.30 -2.80
CA GLN A 71 -14.06 14.32 -2.27
C GLN A 71 -14.21 15.30 -1.10
N TYR A 72 -13.22 15.36 -0.21
CA TYR A 72 -13.23 16.26 0.95
C TYR A 72 -12.56 17.61 0.68
N ASN A 73 -12.21 17.93 -0.57
CA ASN A 73 -11.57 19.18 -0.96
C ASN A 73 -10.29 19.49 -0.14
N ILE A 74 -9.52 18.45 0.17
CA ILE A 74 -8.21 18.54 0.82
C ILE A 74 -7.19 18.97 -0.23
N LYS A 75 -6.51 20.07 0.03
CA LYS A 75 -5.59 20.73 -0.90
C LYS A 75 -4.29 21.10 -0.21
N ILE A 76 -3.20 21.10 -0.96
CA ILE A 76 -1.90 21.64 -0.53
C ILE A 76 -1.67 22.90 -1.35
N ASP A 77 -1.43 24.03 -0.71
CA ASP A 77 -1.25 25.33 -1.36
C ASP A 77 -2.36 25.66 -2.38
N GLY A 78 -3.61 25.30 -2.05
CA GLY A 78 -4.79 25.52 -2.90
C GLY A 78 -4.92 24.57 -4.09
N GLN A 79 -3.97 23.65 -4.31
CA GLN A 79 -4.00 22.65 -5.38
C GLN A 79 -4.49 21.29 -4.87
N PHE A 80 -5.22 20.56 -5.72
CA PHE A 80 -5.59 19.18 -5.44
C PHE A 80 -4.35 18.27 -5.42
N ILE A 81 -4.50 17.06 -4.90
CA ILE A 81 -3.42 16.09 -4.86
C ILE A 81 -3.63 15.10 -6.00
N ASP A 82 -2.71 15.10 -6.97
CA ASP A 82 -2.61 14.07 -8.00
C ASP A 82 -1.62 12.97 -7.55
N TRP A 83 -1.29 12.04 -8.44
CA TRP A 83 -0.53 10.86 -8.06
C TRP A 83 0.37 10.33 -9.18
N GLN A 84 1.47 9.70 -8.77
CA GLN A 84 2.38 8.91 -9.59
C GLN A 84 2.60 7.56 -8.93
N VAL A 85 3.00 6.56 -9.72
CA VAL A 85 3.33 5.23 -9.22
C VAL A 85 4.66 4.77 -9.78
N ALA A 86 5.49 4.16 -8.94
CA ALA A 86 6.67 3.42 -9.38
C ALA A 86 6.62 1.98 -8.89
N GLU A 87 7.07 1.07 -9.76
CA GLU A 87 7.13 -0.36 -9.48
C GLU A 87 8.44 -0.73 -8.79
N THR A 88 8.33 -1.44 -7.67
CA THR A 88 9.47 -1.81 -6.86
C THR A 88 9.94 -3.24 -7.10
N HIS A 89 9.08 -4.12 -7.63
CA HIS A 89 9.34 -5.56 -7.76
C HIS A 89 9.77 -6.24 -6.45
N GLY A 90 9.45 -5.64 -5.30
CA GLY A 90 9.92 -6.10 -4.00
C GLY A 90 11.42 -5.93 -3.76
N LYS A 91 12.13 -5.11 -4.56
CA LYS A 91 13.58 -4.91 -4.56
C LYS A 91 13.94 -3.46 -4.22
N ALA A 92 14.79 -3.29 -3.20
CA ALA A 92 15.19 -1.97 -2.71
C ALA A 92 15.81 -1.05 -3.78
N LEU A 93 16.65 -1.60 -4.67
CA LEU A 93 17.27 -0.80 -5.74
C LEU A 93 16.27 -0.33 -6.80
N HIS A 94 15.28 -1.16 -7.13
CA HIS A 94 14.20 -0.75 -8.05
C HIS A 94 13.31 0.31 -7.41
N ALA A 95 12.92 0.11 -6.14
CA ALA A 95 12.18 1.12 -5.38
C ALA A 95 12.91 2.47 -5.38
N MET A 96 14.22 2.46 -5.11
CA MET A 96 15.03 3.67 -5.09
C MET A 96 15.15 4.32 -6.46
N SER A 97 15.47 3.55 -7.50
CA SER A 97 15.59 4.05 -8.86
C SER A 97 14.30 4.72 -9.35
N GLY A 98 13.16 4.04 -9.16
CA GLY A 98 11.84 4.60 -9.49
C GLY A 98 11.51 5.85 -8.69
N THR A 99 11.82 5.85 -7.38
CA THR A 99 11.62 7.03 -6.53
C THR A 99 12.44 8.21 -6.99
N CYS A 100 13.74 8.04 -7.21
CA CYS A 100 14.62 9.09 -7.71
C CYS A 100 14.13 9.65 -9.04
N GLN A 101 13.75 8.78 -9.98
CA GLN A 101 13.26 9.19 -11.29
C GLN A 101 12.00 10.05 -11.15
N THR A 102 10.99 9.61 -10.39
CA THR A 102 9.74 10.37 -10.25
C THR A 102 9.93 11.68 -9.49
N VAL A 103 10.70 11.67 -8.40
CA VAL A 103 10.99 12.88 -7.61
C VAL A 103 11.78 13.91 -8.42
N SER A 104 12.59 13.48 -9.39
CA SER A 104 13.35 14.38 -10.25
C SER A 104 12.50 15.06 -11.35
N THR A 105 11.33 14.49 -11.68
CA THR A 105 10.50 14.96 -12.80
C THR A 105 9.14 15.51 -12.39
N SER A 106 8.75 15.32 -11.12
CA SER A 106 7.44 15.69 -10.59
C SER A 106 7.56 16.33 -9.22
N ASN A 107 6.62 17.22 -8.86
CA ASN A 107 6.56 17.81 -7.53
C ASN A 107 5.91 16.82 -6.54
N ILE A 108 6.72 15.89 -6.05
CA ILE A 108 6.32 14.87 -5.07
C ILE A 108 6.39 15.45 -3.66
N VAL A 109 5.25 15.50 -2.98
CA VAL A 109 5.13 16.04 -1.61
C VAL A 109 5.04 14.97 -0.53
N GLY A 110 4.90 13.70 -0.93
CA GLY A 110 4.83 12.57 -0.02
C GLY A 110 4.98 11.25 -0.75
N ILE A 111 5.58 10.27 -0.07
CA ILE A 111 5.75 8.91 -0.58
C ILE A 111 4.89 7.96 0.26
N VAL A 112 4.11 7.13 -0.41
CA VAL A 112 3.29 6.08 0.20
C VAL A 112 3.80 4.72 -0.26
N GLY A 113 4.19 3.88 0.70
CA GLY A 113 5.00 2.68 0.48
C GLY A 113 6.47 2.88 0.88
N PRO A 114 7.35 1.89 0.65
CA PRO A 114 7.08 0.59 0.01
C PRO A 114 6.21 -0.35 0.83
N VAL A 115 5.77 -1.44 0.20
CA VAL A 115 5.05 -2.54 0.87
C VAL A 115 5.96 -3.31 1.82
N LEU A 116 7.18 -3.66 1.38
CA LEU A 116 8.02 -4.57 2.16
C LEU A 116 8.98 -3.82 3.07
N SER A 117 9.13 -4.36 4.30
CA SER A 117 10.13 -3.91 5.26
C SER A 117 11.54 -3.85 4.66
N ARG A 118 11.94 -4.78 3.79
CA ARG A 118 13.28 -4.82 3.18
C ARG A 118 13.59 -3.66 2.22
N GLU A 119 12.56 -3.00 1.68
CA GLU A 119 12.70 -1.87 0.76
C GLU A 119 12.64 -0.54 1.50
N THR A 120 11.99 -0.53 2.66
CA THR A 120 11.60 0.70 3.36
C THR A 120 12.80 1.52 3.88
N PRO A 121 13.87 0.94 4.46
CA PRO A 121 14.98 1.71 5.00
C PRO A 121 15.62 2.68 4.00
N ILE A 122 15.84 2.23 2.76
CA ILE A 122 16.51 3.05 1.76
C ILE A 122 15.61 4.22 1.32
N ILE A 123 14.29 3.97 1.18
CA ILE A 123 13.31 5.00 0.81
C ILE A 123 13.09 5.99 1.95
N ALA A 124 13.00 5.51 3.19
CA ALA A 124 12.87 6.35 4.37
C ALA A 124 14.07 7.31 4.53
N GLN A 125 15.29 6.80 4.36
CA GLN A 125 16.51 7.61 4.39
C GLN A 125 16.56 8.61 3.23
N PHE A 126 16.13 8.20 2.03
CA PHE A 126 16.03 9.10 0.89
C PHE A 126 15.04 10.24 1.17
N GLY A 127 13.81 9.91 1.57
CA GLY A 127 12.77 10.89 1.90
C GLY A 127 13.23 11.88 2.96
N GLN A 128 13.88 11.41 4.02
CA GLN A 128 14.50 12.29 5.01
C GLN A 128 15.51 13.26 4.40
N ARG A 129 16.40 12.78 3.52
CA ARG A 129 17.45 13.63 2.90
C ARG A 129 16.86 14.71 1.99
N VAL A 130 15.74 14.43 1.33
CA VAL A 130 15.08 15.38 0.40
C VAL A 130 13.90 16.12 1.03
N GLY A 131 13.61 15.91 2.32
CA GLY A 131 12.52 16.57 3.03
C GLY A 131 11.12 16.06 2.66
N ILE A 132 11.00 14.85 2.11
CA ILE A 132 9.72 14.25 1.72
C ILE A 132 9.32 13.18 2.76
N PRO A 133 8.16 13.29 3.42
CA PRO A 133 7.70 12.28 4.36
C PRO A 133 7.36 10.95 3.65
N VAL A 134 7.66 9.84 4.32
CA VAL A 134 7.43 8.48 3.81
C VAL A 134 6.46 7.76 4.74
N ILE A 135 5.38 7.21 4.18
CA ILE A 135 4.39 6.43 4.93
C ILE A 135 4.29 5.03 4.33
N SER A 136 4.81 4.00 5.02
CA SER A 136 4.54 2.62 4.59
C SER A 136 3.19 2.14 5.10
N HIS A 137 2.40 1.53 4.23
CA HIS A 137 1.13 0.92 4.64
C HIS A 137 1.28 -0.49 5.26
N ALA A 138 2.44 -1.15 5.08
CA ALA A 138 2.60 -2.57 5.40
C ALA A 138 3.93 -2.97 6.08
N ALA A 139 4.94 -2.09 6.14
CA ALA A 139 6.23 -2.46 6.75
C ALA A 139 6.13 -2.60 8.28
N THR A 140 6.42 -3.78 8.81
CA THR A 140 6.29 -4.13 10.24
C THR A 140 7.62 -4.15 11.01
N ASP A 141 8.76 -4.03 10.32
CA ASP A 141 10.10 -4.14 10.93
C ASP A 141 10.25 -3.17 12.14
N PRO A 142 10.61 -3.67 13.32
CA PRO A 142 10.82 -2.86 14.51
C PRO A 142 11.84 -1.72 14.34
N ASN A 143 12.91 -1.93 13.57
CA ASN A 143 14.01 -0.98 13.39
C ASN A 143 13.54 0.34 12.77
N LEU A 144 12.48 0.28 11.95
CA LEU A 144 11.85 1.46 11.35
C LEU A 144 11.17 2.39 12.36
N SER A 145 11.08 1.99 13.64
CA SER A 145 10.55 2.85 14.72
C SER A 145 11.60 3.79 15.31
N ASP A 146 12.88 3.64 14.96
CA ASP A 146 13.95 4.51 15.42
C ASP A 146 13.77 5.93 14.84
N ARG A 147 13.41 6.88 15.70
CA ARG A 147 13.18 8.29 15.34
C ARG A 147 14.45 9.08 15.09
N GLN A 148 15.60 8.59 15.56
CA GLN A 148 16.90 9.18 15.24
C GLN A 148 17.33 8.76 13.82
N ALA A 149 17.15 7.49 13.48
CA ALA A 149 17.48 6.97 12.16
C ALA A 149 16.45 7.33 11.07
N TYR A 150 15.16 7.41 11.41
CA TYR A 150 14.06 7.62 10.46
C TYR A 150 13.05 8.69 10.93
N PRO A 151 13.46 9.95 11.11
CA PRO A 151 12.59 11.04 11.61
C PRO A 151 11.41 11.38 10.70
N ALA A 152 11.53 11.18 9.38
CA ALA A 152 10.49 11.49 8.40
C ALA A 152 9.64 10.27 7.99
N PHE A 153 9.85 9.12 8.63
CA PHE A 153 9.15 7.87 8.32
C PHE A 153 7.94 7.64 9.23
N TYR A 154 6.86 7.16 8.65
CA TYR A 154 5.65 6.76 9.35
C TYR A 154 5.10 5.46 8.76
N ARG A 155 4.17 4.83 9.48
CA ARG A 155 3.48 3.64 8.99
C ARG A 155 2.08 3.49 9.57
N THR A 156 1.19 2.88 8.81
CA THR A 156 -0.16 2.52 9.28
C THR A 156 -0.21 1.11 9.88
N ALA A 157 0.68 0.21 9.47
CA ALA A 157 0.81 -1.11 10.06
C ALA A 157 1.51 -1.03 11.45
N PRO A 158 1.09 -1.85 12.43
CA PRO A 158 1.78 -1.93 13.72
C PRO A 158 3.17 -2.56 13.56
N SER A 159 4.08 -2.21 14.47
CA SER A 159 5.39 -2.85 14.58
C SER A 159 5.26 -4.30 15.06
N ASP A 160 6.12 -5.19 14.57
CA ASP A 160 6.23 -6.57 15.10
C ASP A 160 6.54 -6.61 16.60
N ASN A 161 7.13 -5.55 17.17
CA ASN A 161 7.30 -5.42 18.62
C ASN A 161 5.96 -5.52 19.38
N ALA A 162 4.88 -4.96 18.83
CA ALA A 162 3.57 -5.01 19.48
C ALA A 162 3.05 -6.47 19.55
N ALA A 163 3.19 -7.22 18.46
CA ALA A 163 2.81 -8.63 18.42
C ALA A 163 3.70 -9.47 19.35
N ALA A 164 5.02 -9.24 19.33
CA ALA A 164 5.97 -9.94 20.21
C ALA A 164 5.64 -9.76 21.70
N ILE A 165 5.36 -8.52 22.13
CA ILE A 165 4.95 -8.22 23.51
C ILE A 165 3.64 -8.93 23.87
N ALA A 166 2.66 -8.96 22.96
CA ALA A 166 1.39 -9.62 23.19
C ALA A 166 1.56 -11.13 23.39
N ILE A 167 2.40 -11.78 22.57
CA ILE A 167 2.72 -13.21 22.68
C ILE A 167 3.31 -13.53 24.06
N VAL A 168 4.31 -12.77 24.50
CA VAL A 168 4.94 -12.99 25.82
C VAL A 168 3.93 -12.79 26.95
N LYS A 169 3.10 -11.74 26.89
CA LYS A 169 2.04 -11.51 27.89
C LYS A 169 1.00 -12.63 27.93
N LEU A 170 0.70 -13.24 26.79
CA LEU A 170 -0.20 -14.38 26.71
C LEU A 170 0.36 -15.58 27.49
N PHE A 171 1.64 -15.91 27.29
CA PHE A 171 2.29 -16.99 28.03
C PHE A 171 2.39 -16.71 29.52
N LEU A 172 2.65 -15.46 29.93
CA LEU A 172 2.62 -15.05 31.35
C LEU A 172 1.23 -15.20 32.00
N ARG A 173 0.15 -15.18 31.22
CA ARG A 173 -1.22 -15.31 31.74
C ARG A 173 -1.61 -16.77 32.00
N PHE A 174 -1.04 -17.72 31.25
CA PHE A 174 -1.45 -19.13 31.23
C PHE A 174 -0.37 -20.11 31.69
N ASN A 175 0.77 -19.60 32.16
CA ASN A 175 1.80 -20.36 32.86
C ASN A 175 1.78 -20.02 34.35
#